data_AF-A0A060BWV4-F1
#
_entry.id   AF-A0A060BWV4-F1
#
_cell.length_a   1.000
_cell.length_b   1.000
_cell.length_c   1.000
_cell.angle_alpha   90.00
_cell.angle_beta   90.00
_cell.angle_gamma   90.00
#
_symmetry.space_group_name_H-M   'P 1'
#
loop_
_entity.id
_entity.type
_entity.pdbx_description
1 polymer ?
#
loop_
_entity_poly.entity_id
_entity_poly.type
_entity_poly.pdbx_seq_one_letter_code
_entity_poly.pdbx_strand_id
1 'polypeptide(L)'
;SLDKYLSGKAGSVLSEIDGKGRRLAYGASAYVASVDGGDVTLTLDASIQSFVEQAAREAVSVNGAKAVRILVMEPSTGAILAMCSKPDFDLNDPPRDDVDQLNELLRNRVISDAYEPGSTFKIVTTSSALDAGVTSVGDRFYCSGSVVVDG
;
A
#
# COMPACT_ATOMS: atom_id res chain seq x y z
N SER A 1 -3.17 -9.84 2.01
CA SER A 1 -2.14 -10.08 3.04
C SER A 1 -2.73 -10.63 4.35
N LEU A 2 -3.75 -9.99 4.94
CA LEU A 2 -4.32 -10.38 6.26
C LEU A 2 -5.60 -11.23 6.19
N ASP A 3 -5.94 -11.76 5.02
CA ASP A 3 -7.20 -12.51 4.78
C ASP A 3 -7.41 -13.68 5.75
N LYS A 4 -6.33 -14.38 6.11
CA LYS A 4 -6.34 -15.47 7.11
C LYS A 4 -6.94 -15.06 8.46
N TYR A 5 -6.77 -13.80 8.86
CA TYR A 5 -7.26 -13.29 10.14
C TYR A 5 -8.67 -12.68 10.03
N LEU A 6 -9.00 -12.09 8.87
CA LEU A 6 -10.25 -11.38 8.62
C LEU A 6 -11.40 -12.27 8.13
N SER A 7 -11.11 -13.40 7.48
CA SER A 7 -12.11 -14.23 6.80
C SER A 7 -12.97 -15.10 7.74
N GLY A 8 -12.51 -15.34 8.97
CA GLY A 8 -13.21 -16.19 9.92
C GLY A 8 -13.27 -17.66 9.48
N LYS A 9 -14.30 -18.38 9.93
CA LYS A 9 -14.60 -19.75 9.50
C LYS A 9 -16.06 -19.86 9.11
N ALA A 10 -16.31 -20.30 7.88
CA ALA A 10 -17.66 -20.55 7.40
C ALA A 10 -18.34 -21.65 8.26
N GLY A 11 -19.58 -21.38 8.65
CA GLY A 11 -20.46 -22.39 9.24
C GLY A 11 -21.00 -23.34 8.17
N SER A 12 -21.75 -24.36 8.60
CA SER A 12 -22.41 -25.28 7.67
C SER A 12 -23.76 -25.72 8.19
N VAL A 13 -24.68 -25.97 7.26
CA VAL A 13 -25.98 -26.57 7.55
C VAL A 13 -26.03 -27.87 6.76
N LEU A 14 -26.01 -29.00 7.46
CA LEU A 14 -26.31 -30.30 6.87
C LEU A 14 -27.81 -30.52 6.93
N SER A 15 -28.43 -30.86 5.79
CA SER A 15 -29.87 -31.15 5.71
C SER A 15 -30.11 -32.38 4.85
N GLU A 16 -31.01 -33.26 5.29
CA GLU A 16 -31.48 -34.35 4.44
C GLU A 16 -32.35 -33.85 3.29
N ILE A 17 -32.07 -34.38 2.10
CA ILE A 17 -32.74 -34.05 0.85
C ILE A 17 -33.31 -35.32 0.21
N ASP A 18 -34.43 -35.19 -0.51
CA ASP A 18 -34.97 -36.27 -1.33
C ASP A 18 -34.17 -36.47 -2.64
N GLY A 19 -34.49 -37.52 -3.41
CA GLY A 19 -33.85 -37.78 -4.72
C GLY A 19 -34.07 -36.70 -5.79
N LYS A 20 -34.84 -35.65 -5.49
CA LYS A 20 -35.05 -34.45 -6.32
C LYS A 20 -34.39 -33.20 -5.72
N GLY A 21 -33.60 -33.34 -4.65
CA GLY A 21 -32.87 -32.26 -4.00
C GLY A 21 -33.71 -31.37 -3.05
N ARG A 22 -34.93 -31.78 -2.70
CA ARG A 22 -35.81 -30.99 -1.80
C ARG A 22 -35.56 -31.38 -0.35
N ARG A 23 -35.45 -30.38 0.53
CA ARG A 23 -35.31 -30.58 1.99
C ARG A 23 -36.50 -31.35 2.55
N LEU A 24 -36.23 -32.37 3.36
CA LEU A 24 -37.27 -33.14 4.06
C LEU A 24 -37.75 -32.38 5.31
N ALA A 25 -39.06 -32.22 5.47
CA ALA A 25 -39.66 -31.44 6.57
C ALA A 25 -39.39 -32.02 7.98
N TYR A 26 -39.13 -33.32 8.07
CA TYR A 26 -38.79 -34.03 9.32
C TYR A 26 -37.39 -34.66 9.27
N GLY A 27 -36.57 -34.27 8.29
CA GLY A 27 -35.22 -34.82 8.14
C GLY A 27 -34.27 -34.31 9.22
N ALA A 28 -33.24 -35.09 9.52
CA ALA A 28 -32.20 -34.64 10.44
C ALA A 28 -31.48 -33.41 9.86
N SER A 29 -31.18 -32.44 10.72
CA SER A 29 -30.34 -31.31 10.37
C SER A 29 -29.24 -31.13 11.40
N ALA A 30 -28.02 -30.88 10.93
CA ALA A 30 -26.89 -30.52 11.78
C ALA A 30 -26.47 -29.10 11.41
N TYR A 31 -26.38 -28.24 12.42
CA TYR A 31 -25.93 -26.87 12.25
C TYR A 31 -24.57 -26.70 12.91
N VAL A 32 -23.62 -26.18 12.14
CA VAL A 32 -22.33 -25.72 12.62
C VAL A 32 -22.32 -24.21 12.45
N ALA A 33 -22.27 -23.49 13.56
CA ALA A 33 -22.21 -22.03 13.55
C ALA A 33 -20.93 -21.53 12.85
N SER A 34 -21.04 -20.41 12.13
CA SER A 34 -19.87 -19.69 11.65
C SER A 34 -19.11 -19.04 12.80
N VAL A 35 -17.83 -18.78 12.57
CA VAL A 35 -16.99 -17.98 13.47
C VAL A 35 -16.55 -16.76 12.69
N ASP A 36 -16.80 -15.59 13.25
CA ASP A 36 -16.41 -14.33 12.61
C ASP A 36 -14.89 -14.19 12.54
N GLY A 37 -14.43 -13.39 11.59
CA GLY A 37 -13.03 -12.98 11.53
C GLY A 37 -12.63 -12.12 12.72
N GLY A 38 -11.32 -11.92 12.89
CA GLY A 38 -10.80 -10.94 13.84
C GLY A 38 -10.77 -9.54 13.24
N ASP A 39 -10.47 -8.56 14.10
CA ASP A 39 -10.24 -7.18 13.70
C ASP A 39 -8.76 -6.91 13.42
N VAL A 40 -8.50 -5.89 12.60
CA VAL A 40 -7.14 -5.39 12.31
C VAL A 40 -7.06 -3.92 12.66
N THR A 41 -6.12 -3.57 13.54
CA THR A 41 -5.72 -2.19 13.77
C THR A 41 -4.49 -1.88 12.92
N LEU A 42 -4.60 -0.86 12.08
CA LEU A 42 -3.49 -0.38 11.24
C LEU A 42 -2.65 0.65 12.00
N THR A 43 -1.45 0.92 11.48
CA THR A 43 -0.60 2.03 11.94
C THR A 43 -1.04 3.38 11.37
N LEU A 44 -1.96 3.39 10.40
CA LEU A 44 -2.42 4.60 9.73
C LEU A 44 -3.17 5.51 10.69
N ASP A 45 -2.88 6.80 10.61
CA ASP A 45 -3.64 7.85 11.26
C ASP A 45 -4.59 8.46 10.22
N ALA A 46 -5.89 8.40 10.49
CA ALA A 46 -6.92 8.87 9.56
C ALA A 46 -6.83 10.38 9.27
N SER A 47 -6.37 11.18 10.23
CA SER A 47 -6.20 12.62 10.06
C SER A 47 -5.03 12.90 9.13
N ILE A 48 -3.88 12.27 9.38
CA ILE A 48 -2.68 12.40 8.53
C ILE A 48 -2.99 11.90 7.11
N GLN A 49 -3.66 10.76 6.98
CA GLN A 49 -4.09 10.21 5.70
C GLN A 49 -4.95 11.22 4.91
N SER A 50 -5.93 11.84 5.56
CA SER A 50 -6.80 12.85 4.93
C SER A 50 -6.02 14.05 4.40
N PHE A 51 -5.07 14.58 5.18
CA PHE A 51 -4.20 15.68 4.73
C PHE A 51 -3.32 15.27 3.54
N VAL A 52 -2.75 14.07 3.58
CA VAL A 52 -1.90 13.54 2.50
C VAL A 52 -2.69 13.36 1.21
N GLU A 53 -3.93 12.86 1.28
CA GLU A 53 -4.80 12.71 0.11
C GLU A 53 -5.19 14.05 -0.51
N GLN A 54 -5.46 15.06 0.33
CA GLN A 54 -5.74 16.42 -0.12
C GLN A 54 -4.52 17.00 -0.84
N ALA A 55 -3.34 16.91 -0.23
CA ALA A 55 -2.08 17.40 -0.81
C ALA A 55 -1.74 16.68 -2.13
N ALA A 56 -1.96 15.37 -2.21
CA ALA A 56 -1.74 14.60 -3.43
C ALA A 56 -2.67 15.06 -4.57
N ARG A 57 -3.94 15.31 -4.26
CA ARG A 57 -4.92 15.82 -5.23
C ARG A 57 -4.54 17.21 -5.73
N GLU A 58 -4.14 18.10 -4.83
CA GLU A 58 -3.64 19.43 -5.18
C GLU A 58 -2.39 19.34 -6.06
N ALA A 59 -1.42 18.49 -5.70
CA ALA A 59 -0.20 18.29 -6.47
C ALA A 59 -0.47 17.81 -7.89
N VAL A 60 -1.44 16.90 -8.09
CA VAL A 60 -1.90 16.50 -9.44
C VAL A 60 -2.47 17.70 -10.19
N SER A 61 -3.38 18.45 -9.55
CA SER A 61 -4.08 19.58 -10.19
C SER A 61 -3.16 20.73 -10.58
N VAL A 62 -2.25 21.13 -9.69
CA VAL A 62 -1.38 22.30 -9.89
C VAL A 62 -0.26 22.00 -10.88
N ASN A 63 0.27 20.76 -10.87
CA ASN A 63 1.43 20.41 -11.68
C ASN A 63 1.08 19.63 -12.97
N GLY A 64 -0.19 19.26 -13.18
CA GLY A 64 -0.58 18.34 -14.25
C GLY A 64 0.14 16.99 -14.14
N ALA A 65 0.44 16.55 -12.91
CA ALA A 65 1.25 15.36 -12.68
C ALA A 65 0.49 14.09 -13.12
N LYS A 66 1.17 13.22 -13.87
CA LYS A 66 0.61 11.92 -14.29
C LYS A 66 0.34 10.99 -13.11
N ALA A 67 1.16 11.09 -12.07
CA ALA A 67 1.02 10.32 -10.84
C ALA A 67 1.68 11.07 -9.68
N VAL A 68 1.14 10.89 -8.48
CA VAL A 68 1.71 11.41 -7.23
C VAL A 68 1.75 10.28 -6.21
N ARG A 69 2.83 10.17 -5.45
CA ARG A 69 3.05 9.14 -4.43
C ARG A 69 3.51 9.82 -3.16
N ILE A 70 2.88 9.52 -2.03
CA ILE A 70 3.23 10.08 -0.72
C ILE A 70 3.20 8.95 0.32
N LEU A 71 4.25 8.89 1.14
CA LEU A 71 4.35 7.99 2.28
C LEU A 71 4.82 8.79 3.49
N VAL A 72 4.12 8.66 4.61
CA VAL A 72 4.48 9.27 5.88
C VAL A 72 4.77 8.15 6.88
N MET A 73 5.96 8.22 7.48
CA MET A 73 6.46 7.21 8.40
C MET A 73 6.96 7.85 9.68
N GLU A 74 6.64 7.24 10.82
CA GLU A 74 7.28 7.56 12.09
C GLU A 74 8.70 6.95 12.13
N PRO A 75 9.78 7.75 12.16
CA PRO A 75 11.15 7.22 11.99
C PRO A 75 11.62 6.32 13.13
N SER A 76 11.12 6.53 14.35
CA SER A 76 11.53 5.77 15.53
C SER A 76 10.94 4.36 15.57
N THR A 77 9.75 4.15 15.02
CA THR A 77 9.03 2.87 15.06
C THR A 77 8.92 2.20 13.70
N GLY A 78 9.11 2.96 12.61
CA GLY A 78 8.83 2.51 11.25
C GLY A 78 7.32 2.43 10.93
N ALA A 79 6.45 2.89 11.83
CA ALA A 79 5.01 2.88 11.62
C ALA A 79 4.63 3.75 10.40
N ILE A 80 3.85 3.20 9.48
CA ILE A 80 3.32 3.96 8.34
C ILE A 80 2.07 4.69 8.81
N LEU A 81 2.14 6.01 8.87
CA LEU A 81 1.06 6.87 9.35
C LEU A 81 0.11 7.27 8.22
N ALA A 82 0.61 7.37 6.99
CA ALA A 82 -0.20 7.63 5.81
C ALA A 82 0.49 7.09 4.55
N MET A 83 -0.31 6.66 3.57
CA MET A 83 0.16 6.22 2.26
C MET A 83 -0.89 6.58 1.21
N CYS A 84 -0.49 7.33 0.18
CA CYS A 84 -1.37 7.74 -0.90
C CYS A 84 -0.66 7.59 -2.25
N SER A 85 -1.42 7.14 -3.24
CA SER A 85 -1.04 7.14 -4.65
C SER A 85 -2.18 7.77 -5.44
N LYS A 86 -1.87 8.66 -6.38
CA LYS A 86 -2.79 9.16 -7.39
C LYS A 86 -2.27 8.79 -8.79
N PRO A 87 -3.15 8.45 -9.76
CA PRO A 87 -4.61 8.34 -9.63
C PRO A 87 -5.04 7.14 -8.75
N ASP A 88 -6.22 7.27 -8.14
CA ASP A 88 -6.92 6.25 -7.35
C ASP A 88 -8.44 6.30 -7.60
N PHE A 89 -9.22 5.55 -6.82
CA PHE A 89 -10.67 5.42 -6.96
C PHE A 89 -11.36 5.25 -5.60
N ASP A 90 -12.68 5.45 -5.55
CA ASP A 90 -13.48 5.16 -4.36
C ASP A 90 -13.60 3.65 -4.15
N LEU A 91 -13.12 3.16 -3.02
CA LEU A 91 -13.19 1.73 -2.68
C LEU A 91 -14.63 1.21 -2.53
N ASN A 92 -15.61 2.10 -2.28
CA ASN A 92 -17.02 1.75 -2.23
C ASN A 92 -17.69 1.72 -3.61
N ASP A 93 -17.12 2.41 -4.60
CA ASP A 93 -17.63 2.47 -5.98
C ASP A 93 -16.50 2.26 -7.01
N PRO A 94 -15.91 1.05 -7.07
CA PRO A 94 -14.89 0.74 -8.05
C PRO A 94 -15.47 0.66 -9.48
N PRO A 95 -14.71 1.08 -10.51
CA PRO A 95 -15.12 0.99 -11.91
C PRO A 95 -15.10 -0.46 -12.42
N ARG A 96 -16.08 -1.27 -12.00
CA ARG A 96 -16.13 -2.72 -12.30
C ARG A 96 -16.52 -3.04 -13.75
N ASP A 97 -17.06 -2.06 -14.46
CA ASP A 97 -17.44 -2.11 -15.86
C ASP A 97 -16.24 -1.98 -16.80
N ASP A 98 -15.18 -1.28 -16.38
CA ASP A 98 -13.90 -1.18 -17.09
C ASP A 98 -12.79 -1.93 -16.35
N VAL A 99 -12.57 -3.18 -16.76
CA VAL A 99 -11.56 -4.06 -16.15
C VAL A 99 -10.14 -3.51 -16.34
N ASP A 100 -9.84 -2.85 -17.45
CA ASP A 100 -8.50 -2.33 -17.73
C ASP A 100 -8.22 -1.12 -16.84
N GLN A 101 -9.18 -0.21 -16.72
CA GLN A 101 -9.09 0.92 -15.79
C GLN A 101 -8.99 0.45 -14.34
N LEU A 102 -9.81 -0.52 -13.93
CA LEU A 102 -9.77 -1.06 -12.58
C LEU A 102 -8.40 -1.67 -12.24
N ASN A 103 -7.82 -2.44 -13.17
CA ASN A 103 -6.49 -3.03 -12.99
C ASN A 103 -5.40 -1.95 -12.85
N GLU A 104 -5.48 -0.87 -13.63
CA GLU A 104 -4.52 0.24 -13.50
C GLU A 104 -4.63 0.94 -12.13
N LEU A 105 -5.85 1.20 -11.67
CA LEU A 105 -6.11 1.94 -10.44
C LEU A 105 -5.89 1.11 -9.17
N LEU A 106 -6.05 -0.22 -9.22
CA LEU A 106 -5.75 -1.14 -8.12
C LEU A 106 -4.26 -1.21 -7.77
N ARG A 107 -3.39 -0.82 -8.69
CA ARG A 107 -1.94 -0.84 -8.49
C ARG A 107 -1.53 0.20 -7.45
N ASN A 108 -1.13 -0.25 -6.26
CA ASN A 108 -0.48 0.62 -5.30
C ASN A 108 0.94 0.97 -5.77
N ARG A 109 1.08 2.15 -6.39
CA ARG A 109 2.34 2.60 -6.98
C ARG A 109 3.41 2.96 -5.96
N VAL A 110 3.07 3.11 -4.67
CA VAL A 110 4.06 3.37 -3.60
C VAL A 110 4.90 2.14 -3.33
N ILE A 111 4.30 0.95 -3.43
CA ILE A 111 4.96 -0.33 -3.12
C ILE A 111 5.43 -1.09 -4.38
N SER A 112 4.76 -0.90 -5.52
CA SER A 112 4.97 -1.73 -6.71
C SER A 112 5.90 -1.10 -7.75
N ASP A 113 6.13 0.21 -7.72
CA ASP A 113 6.86 0.91 -8.78
C ASP A 113 8.29 1.18 -8.35
N ALA A 114 9.24 0.56 -9.05
CA ALA A 114 10.65 0.96 -8.95
C ALA A 114 10.90 2.25 -9.74
N TYR A 115 11.72 3.12 -9.20
CA TYR A 115 12.21 4.32 -9.88
C TYR A 115 13.65 4.63 -9.44
N GLU A 116 14.38 5.36 -10.26
CA GLU A 116 15.71 5.85 -9.90
C GLU A 116 15.57 7.04 -8.93
N PRO A 117 16.05 6.93 -7.68
CA PRO A 117 15.84 7.95 -6.64
C PRO A 117 16.57 9.28 -6.91
N GLY A 118 17.50 9.30 -7.87
CA GLY A 118 18.29 10.48 -8.21
C GLY A 118 19.05 11.04 -7.00
N SER A 119 19.12 12.38 -6.90
CA SER A 119 19.91 13.05 -5.85
C SER A 119 19.44 12.78 -4.42
N THR A 120 18.24 12.24 -4.19
CA THR A 120 17.80 11.84 -2.84
C THR A 120 18.64 10.69 -2.27
N PHE A 121 19.23 9.86 -3.13
CA PHE A 121 20.10 8.76 -2.72
C PHE A 121 21.47 9.22 -2.22
N LYS A 122 21.87 10.47 -2.48
CA LYS A 122 23.15 11.02 -2.01
C LYS A 122 23.30 10.94 -0.50
N ILE A 123 22.21 10.88 0.26
CA ILE A 123 22.24 10.67 1.72
C ILE A 123 23.00 9.37 2.04
N VAL A 124 22.70 8.28 1.32
CA VAL A 124 23.34 6.97 1.51
C VAL A 124 24.82 7.04 1.12
N THR A 125 25.14 7.55 -0.07
CA THR A 125 26.54 7.66 -0.52
C THR A 125 27.37 8.54 0.42
N THR A 126 26.80 9.65 0.89
CA THR A 126 27.49 10.57 1.81
C THR A 126 27.69 9.92 3.17
N SER A 127 26.68 9.23 3.71
CA SER A 127 26.82 8.51 4.98
C SER A 127 27.89 7.43 4.89
N SER A 128 27.96 6.68 3.78
CA SER A 128 28.97 5.65 3.59
C SER A 128 30.39 6.24 3.51
N ALA A 129 30.57 7.40 2.88
CA ALA A 129 31.86 8.05 2.79
C ALA A 129 32.35 8.58 4.15
N LEU A 130 31.44 9.16 4.95
CA LEU A 130 31.73 9.60 6.32
C LEU A 130 32.03 8.41 7.24
N ASP A 131 31.23 7.34 7.15
CA ASP A 131 31.40 6.12 7.95
C ASP A 131 32.72 5.38 7.63
N ALA A 132 33.09 5.33 6.36
CA ALA A 132 34.37 4.78 5.92
C ALA A 132 35.58 5.66 6.29
N GLY A 133 35.36 6.87 6.82
CA GLY A 133 36.42 7.81 7.20
C GLY A 133 37.23 8.36 6.02
N VAL A 134 36.75 8.19 4.78
CA VAL A 134 37.43 8.70 3.58
C VAL A 134 37.20 10.19 3.36
N THR A 135 36.27 10.78 4.12
CA THR A 135 36.04 12.23 4.18
C THR A 135 35.48 12.65 5.54
N SER A 136 35.57 13.94 5.85
CA SER A 136 34.95 14.60 6.99
C SER A 136 34.00 15.73 6.54
N VAL A 137 33.09 16.15 7.41
CA VAL A 137 32.19 17.29 7.17
C VAL A 137 32.91 18.63 6.96
N GLY A 138 34.19 18.72 7.35
CA GLY A 138 35.02 19.91 7.17
C GLY A 138 35.77 19.94 5.84
N ASP A 139 35.79 18.83 5.10
CA ASP A 139 36.54 18.71 3.86
C ASP A 139 35.91 19.58 2.77
N ARG A 140 36.75 20.04 1.83
CA ARG A 140 36.33 20.82 0.68
C ARG A 140 36.69 20.11 -0.60
N PHE A 141 35.76 20.11 -1.53
CA PHE A 141 35.93 19.53 -2.86
C PHE A 141 35.80 20.62 -3.92
N TYR A 142 36.65 20.56 -4.93
CA TYR A 142 36.50 21.38 -6.13
C TYR A 142 35.50 20.70 -7.07
N CYS A 143 34.41 21.39 -7.41
CA CYS A 143 33.40 20.92 -8.35
C CYS A 143 33.48 21.77 -9.63
N SER A 144 34.02 21.20 -10.70
CA SER A 144 34.12 21.84 -12.03
C SER A 144 32.79 21.86 -12.80
N GLY A 145 31.72 21.25 -12.27
CA GLY A 145 30.43 21.09 -12.94
C GLY A 145 30.31 19.83 -13.82
N SER A 146 31.44 19.21 -14.19
CA SER A 146 31.49 17.90 -14.86
C SER A 146 32.78 17.17 -14.51
N VAL A 147 32.76 15.83 -14.62
CA VAL A 147 33.92 14.95 -14.44
C VAL A 147 33.79 13.80 -15.43
N VAL A 148 34.90 13.42 -16.07
CA VAL A 148 34.97 12.19 -16.88
C VAL A 148 35.33 11.05 -15.94
N VAL A 149 34.52 10.00 -15.93
CA VAL A 149 34.76 8.80 -15.13
C VAL A 149 35.05 7.68 -16.12
N ASP A 150 36.26 7.12 -16.05
CA ASP A 150 36.60 5.92 -16.82
C ASP A 150 35.79 4.73 -16.25
N GLY A 151 35.13 3.99 -17.14
CA GLY A 151 34.33 2.81 -16.82
C GLY A 151 35.15 1.54 -16.84
#